data_AF-A0A3N6PJE6-F1
#
_entry.id   AF-A0A3N6PJE6-F1
#
_cell.length_a   1.000
_cell.length_b   1.000
_cell.length_c   1.000
_cell.angle_alpha   90.00
_cell.angle_beta   90.00
_cell.angle_gamma   90.00
#
_symmetry.space_group_name_H-M   'P 1'
#
loop_
_entity.id
_entity.type
_entity.pdbx_description
1 polymer ?
#
loop_
_entity_poly.entity_id
_entity_poly.type
_entity_poly.pdbx_seq_one_letter_code
_entity_poly.pdbx_strand_id
1 'polypeptide(L)'
;MKWPLLKRFALCAAACLWSAAGTTWAADAATVPAVDAVSDVADVADAVPEPAASAPQSTSLPESPASAPFAAAPSAGEPASAPAVLTLPEHPQLTDEQAAEENHRALEMRAVFAREVTRRLHVPLADQRAYGERLQAALDEHDLGELAGEFVILVDRAATVQALFIYFRAMPDEPWLMIGSSPVATGRPGEFDHFLTPLGVFLHTPDNMDFRAEGTMNQNNIRGYGKRDMRIYDLGWVDGERGWGKGGFSPMRFQMHATDPDRLEPLLGIRHSKGCVRIPASLNVFIDHHGIIDAEYEALVASGKSLWVLHSDRQPTPWAGRFIVVVDSERKTRPAWSPAPGSKARAKVPAGGDKAD
;
A
#
# COMPACT_ATOMS: atom_id res chain seq x y z
N MET A 1 76.35 -4.06 5.19
CA MET A 1 76.77 -2.77 5.77
C MET A 1 75.55 -1.84 5.80
N LYS A 2 75.06 -1.56 7.02
CA LYS A 2 74.21 -0.43 7.48
C LYS A 2 72.86 -0.13 6.78
N TRP A 3 71.79 -0.64 7.42
CA TRP A 3 70.53 0.07 7.69
C TRP A 3 70.77 1.32 8.57
N PRO A 4 69.90 2.36 8.53
CA PRO A 4 68.72 2.47 9.44
C PRO A 4 67.56 3.32 8.84
N LEU A 5 66.39 3.64 9.43
CA LEU A 5 65.94 3.76 10.82
C LEU A 5 64.38 3.81 10.86
N LEU A 6 63.77 3.00 11.72
CA LEU A 6 62.37 3.08 12.18
C LEU A 6 62.12 4.37 12.97
N LYS A 7 60.93 4.99 12.84
CA LYS A 7 60.34 5.78 13.93
C LYS A 7 58.88 5.42 14.19
N ARG A 8 58.66 5.03 15.46
CA ARG A 8 57.42 4.74 16.16
C ARG A 8 56.79 6.05 16.64
N PHE A 9 55.46 6.16 16.57
CA PHE A 9 54.62 7.02 17.43
C PHE A 9 53.42 6.15 17.84
N ALA A 10 53.42 5.56 19.03
CA ALA A 10 53.00 6.14 20.32
C ALA A 10 51.47 6.33 20.41
N LEU A 11 50.83 5.34 21.06
CA LEU A 11 49.48 5.42 21.61
C LEU A 11 49.40 6.57 22.64
N CYS A 12 48.31 7.34 22.61
CA CYS A 12 47.80 8.06 23.78
C CYS A 12 46.31 7.75 23.94
N ALA A 13 46.02 6.86 24.89
CA ALA A 13 44.71 6.74 25.50
C ALA A 13 44.54 7.90 26.50
N ALA A 14 43.45 8.66 26.38
CA ALA A 14 43.04 9.61 27.41
C ALA A 14 41.69 9.15 27.97
N ALA A 15 41.75 8.52 29.13
CA ALA A 15 40.62 8.30 30.01
C ALA A 15 40.34 9.59 30.78
N CYS A 16 39.09 10.06 30.76
CA CYS A 16 38.59 11.04 31.73
C CYS A 16 37.50 10.37 32.57
N LEU A 17 37.93 9.87 33.72
CA LEU A 17 37.11 9.62 34.90
C LEU A 17 36.76 10.97 35.53
N TRP A 18 35.48 11.24 35.78
CA TRP A 18 35.06 12.19 36.81
C TRP A 18 34.02 11.51 37.71
N SER A 19 34.39 11.36 38.97
CA SER A 19 33.56 10.85 40.05
C SER A 19 32.97 11.99 40.86
N ALA A 20 31.65 11.88 41.08
CA ALA A 20 30.88 12.10 42.30
C ALA A 20 31.22 13.26 43.28
N ALA A 21 30.24 14.16 43.41
CA ALA A 21 29.64 14.60 44.68
C ALA A 21 28.17 14.90 44.36
N GLY A 22 27.13 14.45 45.05
CA GLY A 22 27.01 14.11 46.46
C GLY A 22 26.07 15.12 47.12
N THR A 23 24.74 14.97 46.93
CA THR A 23 23.75 15.56 47.83
C THR A 23 22.48 14.73 47.82
N THR A 24 22.22 14.15 48.99
CA THR A 24 21.07 13.36 49.40
C THR A 24 19.86 14.26 49.71
N TRP A 25 18.68 13.88 49.25
CA TRP A 25 17.43 14.18 49.96
C TRP A 25 16.53 12.94 49.97
N ALA A 26 16.49 12.29 51.13
CA ALA A 26 15.34 11.55 51.65
C ALA A 26 14.63 12.51 52.63
N ALA A 27 13.36 12.44 52.99
CA ALA A 27 12.27 11.50 52.77
C ALA A 27 10.96 12.31 52.85
N ASP A 28 9.85 11.76 52.38
CA ASP A 28 8.73 11.49 53.30
C ASP A 28 7.70 10.60 52.62
N ALA A 29 7.50 9.44 53.25
CA ALA A 29 6.41 8.53 53.00
C ALA A 29 5.25 8.96 53.91
N ALA A 30 4.07 9.16 53.34
CA ALA A 30 2.83 9.20 54.10
C ALA A 30 1.83 8.23 53.46
N THR A 31 1.39 7.30 54.29
CA THR A 31 0.56 6.15 54.00
C THR A 31 -0.90 6.43 54.41
N VAL A 32 -1.84 5.92 53.59
CA VAL A 32 -3.26 5.54 53.87
C VAL A 32 -4.28 6.64 54.30
N PRO A 33 -5.62 6.47 54.15
CA PRO A 33 -6.34 5.21 53.90
C PRO A 33 -7.42 5.16 52.79
N ALA A 34 -7.72 3.92 52.42
CA ALA A 34 -8.97 3.49 51.82
C ALA A 34 -10.13 3.64 52.81
N VAL A 35 -11.30 4.02 52.31
CA VAL A 35 -12.58 3.92 53.01
C VAL A 35 -13.59 3.26 52.09
N ASP A 36 -14.02 2.07 52.52
CA ASP A 36 -15.29 1.46 52.16
C ASP A 36 -16.45 2.36 52.60
N ALA A 37 -17.47 2.50 51.75
CA ALA A 37 -18.82 2.82 52.18
C ALA A 37 -19.81 2.23 51.18
N VAL A 38 -20.37 1.08 51.58
CA VAL A 38 -21.64 0.53 51.11
C VAL A 38 -22.77 1.37 51.73
N SER A 39 -23.78 1.72 50.93
CA SER A 39 -25.21 1.74 51.34
C SER A 39 -26.11 1.98 50.12
N ASP A 40 -27.03 1.02 49.91
CA ASP A 40 -28.31 1.12 49.19
C ASP A 40 -29.11 2.40 49.63
N VAL A 41 -30.11 2.94 48.93
CA VAL A 41 -31.35 2.35 48.38
C VAL A 41 -32.02 3.40 47.46
N ALA A 42 -32.85 2.91 46.52
CA ALA A 42 -34.11 3.51 46.00
C ALA A 42 -34.12 3.97 44.53
N ASP A 43 -34.54 3.03 43.67
CA ASP A 43 -35.79 3.09 42.88
C ASP A 43 -36.30 4.47 42.44
N VAL A 44 -36.17 4.77 41.15
CA VAL A 44 -37.24 5.38 40.33
C VAL A 44 -37.10 4.85 38.90
N ALA A 45 -38.06 4.03 38.50
CA ALA A 45 -38.32 3.66 37.12
C ALA A 45 -38.86 4.88 36.35
N ASP A 46 -38.32 5.15 35.17
CA ASP A 46 -39.04 5.93 34.17
C ASP A 46 -38.72 5.45 32.74
N ALA A 47 -39.78 5.49 31.94
CA ALA A 47 -40.00 4.68 30.77
C ALA A 47 -39.20 5.11 29.54
N VAL A 48 -38.72 4.11 28.78
CA VAL A 48 -38.28 4.24 27.39
C VAL A 48 -39.48 4.00 26.48
N PRO A 49 -39.82 4.88 25.52
CA PRO A 49 -40.81 4.57 24.50
C PRO A 49 -40.18 3.80 23.34
N GLU A 50 -40.77 2.65 23.02
CA GLU A 50 -40.54 1.87 21.80
C GLU A 50 -40.97 2.66 20.53
N PRO A 51 -40.25 2.53 19.40
CA PRO A 51 -40.81 2.83 18.09
C PRO A 51 -41.45 1.57 17.47
N ALA A 52 -42.73 1.70 17.15
CA ALA A 52 -43.59 0.69 16.54
C ALA A 52 -43.08 0.20 15.17
N ALA A 53 -42.95 -1.12 15.05
CA ALA A 53 -42.77 -1.81 13.78
C ALA A 53 -44.12 -1.90 13.04
N SER A 54 -44.21 -1.26 11.88
CA SER A 54 -45.33 -1.39 10.96
C SER A 54 -45.09 -2.58 10.02
N ALA A 55 -45.95 -3.59 10.12
CA ALA A 55 -46.03 -4.70 9.19
C ALA A 55 -46.75 -4.28 7.89
N PRO A 56 -46.26 -4.65 6.69
CA PRO A 56 -47.04 -4.54 5.48
C PRO A 56 -47.97 -5.75 5.31
N GLN A 57 -49.22 -5.44 5.00
CA GLN A 57 -50.30 -6.37 4.71
C GLN A 57 -50.07 -7.11 3.39
N SER A 58 -50.41 -8.39 3.41
CA SER A 58 -50.55 -9.29 2.26
C SER A 58 -51.78 -8.93 1.44
N THR A 59 -51.59 -8.59 0.17
CA THR A 59 -52.67 -8.56 -0.83
C THR A 59 -52.32 -9.49 -1.99
N SER A 60 -53.25 -10.40 -2.24
CA SER A 60 -53.32 -11.45 -3.24
C SER A 60 -53.19 -10.97 -4.69
N LEU A 61 -52.49 -11.76 -5.50
CA LEU A 61 -52.45 -11.71 -6.97
C LEU A 61 -53.79 -12.15 -7.57
N PRO A 62 -54.22 -11.58 -8.70
CA PRO A 62 -55.04 -12.27 -9.68
C PRO A 62 -54.23 -12.69 -10.93
N GLU A 63 -54.73 -13.75 -11.54
CA GLU A 63 -54.17 -14.54 -12.64
C GLU A 63 -53.98 -13.80 -13.98
N SER A 64 -53.07 -14.35 -14.79
CA SER A 64 -52.86 -14.10 -16.22
C SER A 64 -54.11 -14.20 -17.08
N PRO A 65 -54.08 -13.52 -18.25
CA PRO A 65 -54.49 -14.16 -19.49
C PRO A 65 -53.39 -14.16 -20.56
N ALA A 66 -53.49 -15.15 -21.44
CA ALA A 66 -52.52 -15.56 -22.43
C ALA A 66 -52.53 -14.74 -23.74
N SER A 67 -51.36 -14.77 -24.40
CA SER A 67 -51.08 -14.87 -25.84
C SER A 67 -51.60 -13.83 -26.85
N ALA A 68 -50.65 -13.16 -27.53
CA ALA A 68 -50.72 -12.71 -28.93
C ALA A 68 -49.28 -12.59 -29.52
N PRO A 69 -49.10 -12.64 -30.85
CA PRO A 69 -48.03 -13.44 -31.48
C PRO A 69 -46.72 -12.71 -31.82
N PHE A 70 -45.71 -13.56 -32.03
CA PHE A 70 -44.37 -13.37 -32.59
C PHE A 70 -44.23 -12.22 -33.61
N ALA A 71 -43.26 -11.32 -33.36
CA ALA A 71 -42.68 -10.44 -34.35
C ALA A 71 -41.17 -10.71 -34.49
N ALA A 72 -40.79 -10.95 -35.73
CA ALA A 72 -39.47 -11.06 -36.38
C ALA A 72 -38.19 -11.03 -35.51
N ALA A 73 -37.35 -12.07 -35.70
CA ALA A 73 -35.99 -12.17 -35.19
C ALA A 73 -35.10 -11.01 -35.70
N PRO A 74 -34.21 -10.45 -34.85
CA PRO A 74 -33.15 -9.59 -35.32
C PRO A 74 -32.13 -10.42 -36.10
N SER A 75 -31.76 -9.92 -37.27
CA SER A 75 -30.69 -10.46 -38.11
C SER A 75 -29.41 -10.58 -37.30
N ALA A 76 -28.74 -11.73 -37.41
CA ALA A 76 -27.47 -12.01 -36.75
C ALA A 76 -26.47 -10.89 -37.05
N GLY A 77 -26.12 -10.12 -36.02
CA GLY A 77 -24.96 -9.24 -36.05
C GLY A 77 -23.70 -10.07 -36.26
N GLU A 78 -22.79 -9.54 -37.06
CA GLU A 78 -21.46 -10.12 -37.29
C GLU A 78 -20.82 -10.54 -35.96
N PRO A 79 -20.11 -11.68 -35.92
CA PRO A 79 -19.40 -12.08 -34.72
C PRO A 79 -18.43 -10.96 -34.35
N ALA A 80 -18.60 -10.42 -33.15
CA ALA A 80 -17.65 -9.48 -32.56
C ALA A 80 -16.25 -10.10 -32.71
N SER A 81 -15.37 -9.42 -33.44
CA SER A 81 -13.98 -9.85 -33.58
C SER A 81 -13.42 -10.11 -32.19
N ALA A 82 -12.81 -11.28 -32.00
CA ALA A 82 -12.14 -11.61 -30.76
C ALA A 82 -11.23 -10.43 -30.36
N PRO A 83 -11.22 -10.02 -29.07
CA PRO A 83 -10.38 -8.92 -28.63
C PRO A 83 -8.94 -9.20 -29.06
N ALA A 84 -8.31 -8.21 -29.70
CA ALA A 84 -6.92 -8.31 -30.09
C ALA A 84 -6.10 -8.66 -28.85
N VAL A 85 -5.40 -9.79 -28.88
CA VAL A 85 -4.55 -10.24 -27.79
C VAL A 85 -3.46 -9.21 -27.59
N LEU A 86 -3.39 -8.63 -26.39
CA LEU A 86 -2.32 -7.72 -26.01
C LEU A 86 -0.99 -8.48 -26.05
N THR A 87 -0.13 -8.12 -27.00
CA THR A 87 1.24 -8.64 -27.04
C THR A 87 2.11 -7.73 -26.20
N LEU A 88 2.53 -8.23 -25.05
CA LEU A 88 3.54 -7.57 -24.24
C LEU A 88 4.92 -7.78 -24.87
N PRO A 89 5.82 -6.79 -24.79
CA PRO A 89 7.21 -7.02 -25.15
C PRO A 89 7.76 -8.17 -24.31
N GLU A 90 8.20 -9.26 -24.96
CA GLU A 90 8.96 -10.28 -24.25
C GLU A 90 10.31 -9.68 -23.83
N HIS A 91 10.68 -9.86 -22.55
CA HIS A 91 12.00 -9.47 -22.09
C HIS A 91 13.05 -10.34 -22.81
N PRO A 92 14.03 -9.73 -23.49
CA PRO A 92 15.01 -10.48 -24.27
C PRO A 92 15.85 -11.38 -23.37
N GLN A 93 16.32 -12.50 -23.92
CA GLN A 93 17.36 -13.31 -23.27
C GLN A 93 18.66 -12.49 -23.25
N LEU A 94 19.13 -12.14 -22.06
CA LEU A 94 20.31 -11.29 -21.86
C LEU A 94 21.56 -12.16 -21.67
N THR A 95 22.70 -11.67 -22.12
CA THR A 95 24.00 -12.14 -21.61
C THR A 95 24.28 -11.52 -20.24
N ASP A 96 25.19 -12.10 -19.47
CA ASP A 96 25.61 -11.54 -18.17
C ASP A 96 26.05 -10.07 -18.25
N GLU A 97 26.73 -9.68 -19.33
CA GLU A 97 27.16 -8.29 -19.56
C GLU A 97 25.97 -7.36 -19.82
N GLN A 98 24.98 -7.81 -20.62
CA GLN A 98 23.76 -7.05 -20.87
C GLN A 98 22.91 -6.93 -19.61
N ALA A 99 22.77 -8.01 -18.84
CA ALA A 99 22.05 -8.01 -17.57
C ALA A 99 22.68 -7.06 -16.55
N ALA A 100 24.01 -7.04 -16.45
CA ALA A 100 24.74 -6.10 -15.61
C ALA A 100 24.47 -4.64 -16.00
N GLU A 101 24.42 -4.34 -17.30
CA GLU A 101 24.11 -3.00 -17.80
C GLU A 101 22.64 -2.62 -17.55
N GLU A 102 21.69 -3.53 -17.76
CA GLU A 102 20.28 -3.27 -17.44
C GLU A 102 20.07 -3.02 -15.95
N ASN A 103 20.69 -3.83 -15.08
CA ASN A 103 20.69 -3.60 -13.63
C ASN A 103 21.29 -2.24 -13.27
N HIS A 104 22.41 -1.86 -13.90
CA HIS A 104 23.02 -0.55 -13.67
C HIS A 104 22.07 0.58 -14.04
N ARG A 105 21.47 0.55 -15.23
CA ARG A 105 20.54 1.59 -15.68
C ARG A 105 19.25 1.62 -14.85
N ALA A 106 18.72 0.47 -14.45
CA ALA A 106 17.58 0.40 -13.52
C ALA A 106 17.95 1.01 -12.16
N LEU A 107 19.17 0.81 -11.67
CA LEU A 107 19.66 1.41 -10.42
C LEU A 107 19.81 2.93 -10.50
N GLU A 108 20.02 3.53 -11.67
CA GLU A 108 20.01 5.00 -11.84
C GLU A 108 18.65 5.60 -11.44
N MET A 109 17.57 4.82 -11.55
CA MET A 109 16.23 5.22 -11.09
C MET A 109 16.17 5.51 -9.58
N ARG A 110 17.13 5.00 -8.78
CA ARG A 110 17.25 5.37 -7.36
C ARG A 110 17.45 6.88 -7.19
N ALA A 111 18.22 7.52 -8.05
CA ALA A 111 18.47 8.95 -7.99
C ALA A 111 17.21 9.74 -8.38
N VAL A 112 16.47 9.27 -9.38
CA VAL A 112 15.17 9.85 -9.80
C VAL A 112 14.16 9.75 -8.67
N PHE A 113 13.94 8.55 -8.14
CA PHE A 113 13.08 8.28 -6.99
C PHE A 113 13.45 9.18 -5.80
N ALA A 114 14.75 9.32 -5.49
CA ALA A 114 15.23 10.13 -4.38
C ALA A 114 14.92 11.63 -4.53
N ARG A 115 14.88 12.16 -5.75
CA ARG A 115 14.51 13.55 -6.02
C ARG A 115 13.01 13.77 -5.96
N GLU A 116 12.24 12.85 -6.51
CA GLU A 116 10.82 13.08 -6.80
C GLU A 116 9.89 12.59 -5.70
N VAL A 117 10.29 11.54 -4.96
CA VAL A 117 9.50 11.01 -3.85
C VAL A 117 9.92 11.68 -2.55
N THR A 118 8.98 12.36 -1.89
CA THR A 118 9.26 13.15 -0.68
C THR A 118 9.23 12.30 0.59
N ARG A 119 8.27 11.37 0.69
CA ARG A 119 8.10 10.46 1.83
C ARG A 119 8.85 9.15 1.58
N ARG A 120 10.15 9.13 1.89
CA ARG A 120 11.02 7.96 1.66
C ARG A 120 11.39 7.24 2.96
N LEU A 121 11.63 5.93 2.86
CA LEU A 121 12.19 5.12 3.93
C LEU A 121 13.66 4.79 3.63
N HIS A 122 14.52 4.91 4.65
CA HIS A 122 15.94 4.57 4.56
C HIS A 122 16.16 3.14 5.03
N VAL A 123 15.87 2.18 4.15
CA VAL A 123 15.92 0.75 4.46
C VAL A 123 17.38 0.26 4.47
N PRO A 124 17.89 -0.35 5.55
CA PRO A 124 19.24 -0.92 5.59
C PRO A 124 19.43 -2.04 4.57
N LEU A 125 20.64 -2.21 4.01
CA LEU A 125 20.93 -3.22 2.98
C LEU A 125 20.52 -4.65 3.37
N ALA A 126 20.61 -5.02 4.65
CA ALA A 126 20.16 -6.33 5.13
C ALA A 126 18.64 -6.49 5.00
N ASP A 127 17.86 -5.47 5.37
CA ASP A 127 16.40 -5.50 5.19
C ASP A 127 16.03 -5.42 3.71
N GLN A 128 16.76 -4.66 2.87
CA GLN A 128 16.52 -4.64 1.42
C GLN A 128 16.64 -6.03 0.80
N ARG A 129 17.67 -6.80 1.18
CA ARG A 129 17.83 -8.20 0.73
C ARG A 129 16.75 -9.11 1.26
N ALA A 130 16.44 -9.01 2.56
CA ALA A 130 15.40 -9.84 3.18
C ALA A 130 14.01 -9.61 2.56
N TYR A 131 13.68 -8.38 2.15
CA TYR A 131 12.44 -8.11 1.40
C TYR A 131 12.51 -8.57 -0.05
N GLY A 132 13.68 -8.54 -0.68
CA GLY A 132 13.89 -9.16 -2.00
C GLY A 132 13.67 -10.68 -1.98
N GLU A 133 14.16 -11.37 -0.94
CA GLU A 133 13.93 -12.80 -0.73
C GLU A 133 12.44 -13.11 -0.47
N ARG A 134 11.75 -12.25 0.29
CA ARG A 134 10.28 -12.38 0.50
C ARG A 134 9.50 -12.15 -0.78
N LEU A 135 9.91 -11.19 -1.60
CA LEU A 135 9.34 -10.98 -2.92
C LEU A 135 9.51 -12.23 -3.78
N GLN A 136 10.72 -12.80 -3.82
CA GLN A 136 10.99 -14.04 -4.55
C GLN A 136 10.07 -15.17 -4.09
N ALA A 137 9.98 -15.43 -2.78
CA ALA A 137 9.13 -16.49 -2.24
C ALA A 137 7.64 -16.30 -2.62
N ALA A 138 7.14 -15.07 -2.54
CA ALA A 138 5.76 -14.77 -2.94
C ALA A 138 5.53 -14.94 -4.45
N LEU A 139 6.53 -14.67 -5.29
CA LEU A 139 6.43 -14.91 -6.73
C LEU A 139 6.52 -16.42 -7.05
N ASP A 140 7.39 -17.17 -6.37
CA ASP A 140 7.53 -18.63 -6.52
C ASP A 140 6.21 -19.35 -6.18
N GLU A 141 5.54 -18.95 -5.09
CA GLU A 141 4.23 -19.49 -4.67
C GLU A 141 3.12 -19.28 -5.72
N HIS A 142 3.33 -18.38 -6.68
CA HIS A 142 2.39 -18.01 -7.73
C HIS A 142 2.88 -18.38 -9.13
N ASP A 143 3.86 -19.29 -9.25
CA ASP A 143 4.46 -19.73 -10.52
C ASP A 143 5.09 -18.57 -11.34
N LEU A 144 5.53 -17.52 -10.66
CA LEU A 144 6.18 -16.32 -11.22
C LEU A 144 7.66 -16.20 -10.78
N GLY A 145 8.26 -17.30 -10.34
CA GLY A 145 9.64 -17.33 -9.85
C GLY A 145 10.68 -16.86 -10.86
N GLU A 146 10.38 -17.00 -12.16
CA GLU A 146 11.24 -16.60 -13.28
C GLU A 146 11.04 -15.13 -13.72
N LEU A 147 10.25 -14.34 -12.98
CA LEU A 147 9.94 -12.95 -13.35
C LEU A 147 11.19 -12.07 -13.33
N ALA A 148 11.59 -11.48 -14.46
CA ALA A 148 12.74 -10.59 -14.55
C ALA A 148 12.55 -9.58 -15.70
N GLY A 149 13.39 -8.53 -15.75
CA GLY A 149 13.32 -7.49 -16.77
C GLY A 149 12.21 -6.46 -16.56
N GLU A 150 11.45 -6.55 -15.46
CA GLU A 150 10.41 -5.59 -15.12
C GLU A 150 10.46 -5.15 -13.65
N PHE A 151 9.99 -3.94 -13.37
CA PHE A 151 9.83 -3.46 -12.00
C PHE A 151 8.70 -4.20 -11.28
N VAL A 152 8.88 -4.48 -9.99
CA VAL A 152 7.83 -5.06 -9.15
C VAL A 152 7.63 -4.19 -7.91
N ILE A 153 6.36 -3.92 -7.59
CA ILE A 153 6.01 -3.25 -6.34
C ILE A 153 5.75 -4.32 -5.28
N LEU A 154 6.43 -4.22 -4.14
CA LEU A 154 6.19 -5.03 -2.95
C LEU A 154 5.59 -4.16 -1.85
N VAL A 155 4.55 -4.65 -1.18
CA VAL A 155 3.91 -3.99 -0.03
C VAL A 155 3.95 -4.92 1.17
N ASP A 156 4.49 -4.43 2.29
CA ASP A 156 4.39 -5.11 3.58
C ASP A 156 3.26 -4.52 4.40
N ARG A 157 2.20 -5.31 4.56
CA ARG A 157 0.98 -4.92 5.30
C ARG A 157 1.05 -5.22 6.81
N ALA A 158 2.17 -5.71 7.33
CA ALA A 158 2.37 -5.89 8.77
C ALA A 158 2.11 -4.57 9.51
N ALA A 159 1.38 -4.61 10.63
CA ALA A 159 0.99 -3.41 11.39
C ALA A 159 2.18 -2.61 11.94
N THR A 160 3.33 -3.25 12.06
CA THR A 160 4.60 -2.70 12.56
C THR A 160 5.52 -2.23 11.45
N VAL A 161 5.22 -2.51 10.17
CA VAL A 161 6.06 -2.13 9.03
C VAL A 161 5.36 -1.10 8.15
N GLN A 162 4.28 -1.47 7.44
CA GLN A 162 3.52 -0.54 6.57
C GLN A 162 4.42 0.20 5.56
N ALA A 163 5.08 -0.56 4.70
CA ALA A 163 6.02 -0.03 3.71
C ALA A 163 5.73 -0.58 2.31
N LEU A 164 6.04 0.23 1.31
CA LEU A 164 6.11 -0.16 -0.09
C LEU A 164 7.57 -0.10 -0.53
N PHE A 165 7.95 -1.04 -1.40
CA PHE A 165 9.26 -1.15 -2.03
C PHE A 165 9.07 -1.30 -3.54
N ILE A 166 9.99 -0.75 -4.31
CA ILE A 166 10.08 -0.98 -5.76
C ILE A 166 11.37 -1.79 -5.98
N TYR A 167 11.27 -2.91 -6.66
CA TYR A 167 12.38 -3.82 -6.94
C TYR A 167 12.57 -4.04 -8.44
N PHE A 168 13.79 -4.40 -8.83
CA PHE A 168 14.16 -4.79 -10.18
C PHE A 168 15.21 -5.92 -10.14
N ARG A 169 15.22 -6.77 -11.16
CA ARG A 169 16.36 -7.61 -11.55
C ARG A 169 16.32 -7.84 -13.05
N ALA A 170 17.48 -7.97 -13.70
CA ALA A 170 17.54 -8.17 -15.13
C ALA A 170 17.32 -9.65 -15.52
N MET A 171 17.83 -10.60 -14.73
CA MET A 171 17.66 -12.04 -14.95
C MET A 171 17.05 -12.79 -13.75
N PRO A 172 16.41 -13.96 -13.96
CA PRO A 172 15.74 -14.73 -12.90
C PRO A 172 16.64 -15.19 -11.75
N ASP A 173 17.90 -15.51 -12.01
CA ASP A 173 18.85 -16.01 -11.02
C ASP A 173 19.57 -14.89 -10.24
N GLU A 174 19.33 -13.64 -10.61
CA GLU A 174 19.90 -12.47 -9.94
C GLU A 174 19.08 -12.05 -8.70
N PRO A 175 19.76 -11.45 -7.70
CA PRO A 175 19.08 -10.90 -6.54
C PRO A 175 18.26 -9.66 -6.89
N TRP A 176 17.09 -9.52 -6.27
CA TRP A 176 16.28 -8.31 -6.36
C TRP A 176 17.00 -7.07 -5.83
N LEU A 177 17.04 -6.02 -6.66
CA LEU A 177 17.65 -4.73 -6.37
C LEU A 177 16.56 -3.70 -6.01
N MET A 178 16.58 -3.19 -4.77
CA MET A 178 15.60 -2.20 -4.33
C MET A 178 15.88 -0.84 -4.98
N ILE A 179 14.90 -0.25 -5.67
CA ILE A 179 14.98 1.09 -6.28
C ILE A 179 14.55 2.19 -5.29
N GLY A 180 13.52 1.93 -4.50
CA GLY A 180 12.97 2.92 -3.60
C GLY A 180 12.02 2.32 -2.59
N SER A 181 11.77 3.05 -1.51
CA SER A 181 10.79 2.65 -0.50
C SER A 181 10.11 3.87 0.13
N SER A 182 8.85 3.69 0.50
CA SER A 182 7.95 4.71 1.04
C SER A 182 7.02 4.12 2.09
N PRO A 183 6.60 4.89 3.13
CA PRO A 183 5.54 4.42 4.02
C PRO A 183 4.22 4.34 3.26
N VAL A 184 3.37 3.40 3.68
CA VAL A 184 1.99 3.25 3.18
C VAL A 184 1.01 3.16 4.33
N ALA A 185 -0.29 3.17 4.03
CA ALA A 185 -1.32 2.74 4.96
C ALA A 185 -2.17 1.65 4.31
N THR A 186 -2.24 0.50 4.97
CA THR A 186 -3.06 -0.64 4.53
C THR A 186 -4.31 -0.79 5.41
N GLY A 187 -5.12 -1.79 5.09
CA GLY A 187 -6.43 -2.04 5.70
C GLY A 187 -6.39 -2.12 7.23
N ARG A 188 -7.23 -1.30 7.88
CA ARG A 188 -7.39 -1.22 9.33
C ARG A 188 -8.62 -2.03 9.76
N PRO A 189 -8.47 -3.26 10.26
CA PRO A 189 -9.62 -4.03 10.73
C PRO A 189 -10.28 -3.40 11.97
N GLY A 190 -11.49 -3.86 12.28
CA GLY A 190 -12.23 -3.50 13.50
C GLY A 190 -13.50 -2.69 13.26
N GLU A 191 -13.75 -2.23 12.03
CA GLU A 191 -14.91 -1.41 11.68
C GLU A 191 -15.64 -1.97 10.47
N PHE A 192 -16.95 -1.75 10.39
CA PHE A 192 -17.76 -2.21 9.25
C PHE A 192 -17.16 -1.70 7.94
N ASP A 193 -17.08 -2.57 6.93
CA ASP A 193 -16.50 -2.28 5.61
C ASP A 193 -14.97 -2.07 5.61
N HIS A 194 -14.28 -2.40 6.71
CA HIS A 194 -12.82 -2.32 6.76
C HIS A 194 -12.16 -3.70 6.61
N PHE A 195 -11.62 -3.94 5.43
CA PHE A 195 -10.91 -5.17 5.12
C PHE A 195 -9.47 -5.13 5.61
N LEU A 196 -8.95 -6.32 5.86
CA LEU A 196 -7.53 -6.58 5.83
C LEU A 196 -7.08 -6.53 4.36
N THR A 197 -6.10 -5.67 4.00
CA THR A 197 -5.54 -5.65 2.64
C THR A 197 -5.12 -7.04 2.20
N PRO A 198 -5.60 -7.56 1.07
CA PRO A 198 -5.37 -8.96 0.69
C PRO A 198 -3.88 -9.26 0.50
N LEU A 199 -3.48 -10.50 0.80
CA LEU A 199 -2.15 -11.03 0.51
C LEU A 199 -2.14 -11.65 -0.88
N GLY A 200 -0.98 -11.66 -1.55
CA GLY A 200 -0.78 -12.33 -2.83
C GLY A 200 -0.13 -11.46 -3.90
N VAL A 201 -0.14 -11.96 -5.13
CA VAL A 201 0.38 -11.30 -6.33
C VAL A 201 -0.79 -10.80 -7.19
N PHE A 202 -0.82 -9.50 -7.46
CA PHE A 202 -1.91 -8.83 -8.17
C PHE A 202 -1.41 -8.25 -9.49
N LEU A 203 -2.08 -8.59 -10.57
CA LEU A 203 -1.81 -8.06 -11.90
C LEU A 203 -2.48 -6.68 -12.07
N HIS A 204 -1.70 -5.71 -12.52
CA HIS A 204 -2.19 -4.40 -12.95
C HIS A 204 -2.41 -4.42 -14.47
N THR A 205 -3.68 -4.37 -14.87
CA THR A 205 -4.12 -4.54 -16.25
C THR A 205 -5.20 -3.52 -16.63
N PRO A 206 -5.24 -3.04 -17.88
CA PRO A 206 -6.32 -2.21 -18.41
C PRO A 206 -7.72 -2.84 -18.33
N ASP A 207 -7.86 -4.15 -18.11
CA ASP A 207 -9.19 -4.78 -17.98
C ASP A 207 -10.00 -4.26 -16.78
N ASN A 208 -9.31 -3.79 -15.73
CA ASN A 208 -9.95 -3.14 -14.58
C ASN A 208 -10.11 -1.62 -14.74
N MET A 209 -9.47 -1.04 -15.76
CA MET A 209 -9.31 0.38 -16.07
C MET A 209 -9.03 1.29 -14.87
N ASP A 210 -7.87 1.91 -14.87
CA ASP A 210 -7.53 2.95 -13.92
C ASP A 210 -8.39 4.21 -14.15
N PHE A 211 -8.44 5.05 -13.12
CA PHE A 211 -9.09 6.34 -13.17
C PHE A 211 -8.29 7.40 -12.43
N ARG A 212 -8.70 8.67 -12.59
CA ARG A 212 -8.04 9.81 -11.94
C ARG A 212 -8.94 10.45 -10.90
N ALA A 213 -8.33 10.83 -9.78
CA ALA A 213 -9.01 11.45 -8.66
C ALA A 213 -9.57 12.83 -9.05
N GLU A 214 -10.81 13.11 -8.69
CA GLU A 214 -11.38 14.45 -8.87
C GLU A 214 -10.81 15.48 -7.88
N GLY A 215 -10.26 14.99 -6.75
CA GLY A 215 -9.73 15.81 -5.66
C GLY A 215 -10.81 16.47 -4.79
N THR A 216 -12.02 15.91 -4.82
CA THR A 216 -13.17 16.39 -4.04
C THR A 216 -13.02 16.06 -2.56
N MET A 217 -13.57 16.92 -1.71
CA MET A 217 -13.59 16.73 -0.26
C MET A 217 -14.84 15.95 0.14
N ASN A 218 -14.69 14.95 1.00
CA ASN A 218 -15.82 14.30 1.67
C ASN A 218 -16.35 15.18 2.83
N GLN A 219 -17.38 14.70 3.54
CA GLN A 219 -17.98 15.38 4.68
C GLN A 219 -17.01 15.68 5.84
N ASN A 220 -15.88 14.97 5.91
CA ASN A 220 -14.82 15.17 6.89
C ASN A 220 -13.70 16.09 6.38
N ASN A 221 -13.91 16.73 5.23
CA ASN A 221 -12.93 17.59 4.55
C ASN A 221 -11.61 16.86 4.23
N ILE A 222 -11.75 15.60 3.79
CA ILE A 222 -10.67 14.72 3.35
C ILE A 222 -10.89 14.36 1.88
N ARG A 223 -9.81 14.36 1.10
CA ARG A 223 -9.82 13.86 -0.28
C ARG A 223 -9.47 12.38 -0.30
N GLY A 224 -10.46 11.53 -0.57
CA GLY A 224 -10.32 10.08 -0.46
C GLY A 224 -9.19 9.47 -1.27
N TYR A 225 -9.16 9.80 -2.56
CA TYR A 225 -8.13 9.39 -3.50
C TYR A 225 -6.96 10.39 -3.61
N GLY A 226 -6.83 11.29 -2.63
CA GLY A 226 -5.83 12.34 -2.63
C GLY A 226 -6.21 13.54 -3.49
N LYS A 227 -5.20 14.32 -3.88
CA LYS A 227 -5.40 15.55 -4.69
C LYS A 227 -5.99 15.20 -6.06
N ARG A 228 -6.56 16.21 -6.72
CA ARG A 228 -7.03 16.09 -8.10
C ARG A 228 -5.91 15.52 -8.99
N ASP A 229 -6.31 14.73 -9.96
CA ASP A 229 -5.47 14.17 -11.03
C ASP A 229 -4.48 13.08 -10.59
N MET A 230 -4.54 12.65 -9.33
CA MET A 230 -3.81 11.45 -8.88
C MET A 230 -4.41 10.20 -9.50
N ARG A 231 -3.55 9.24 -9.85
CA ARG A 231 -3.99 7.98 -10.45
C ARG A 231 -4.47 7.00 -9.38
N ILE A 232 -5.57 6.31 -9.66
CA ILE A 232 -6.01 5.17 -8.89
C ILE A 232 -5.69 3.93 -9.73
N TYR A 233 -4.80 3.09 -9.20
CA TYR A 233 -4.45 1.81 -9.81
C TYR A 233 -5.49 0.78 -9.35
N ASP A 234 -6.32 0.32 -10.27
CA ASP A 234 -7.39 -0.62 -9.98
C ASP A 234 -6.95 -2.06 -10.28
N LEU A 235 -6.84 -2.87 -9.24
CA LEU A 235 -6.34 -4.25 -9.29
C LEU A 235 -7.48 -5.26 -9.34
N GLY A 236 -8.71 -4.79 -9.45
CA GLY A 236 -9.86 -5.65 -9.67
C GLY A 236 -10.61 -6.07 -8.41
N TRP A 237 -11.55 -6.99 -8.62
CA TRP A 237 -12.31 -7.62 -7.54
C TRP A 237 -11.52 -8.80 -6.95
N VAL A 238 -11.42 -8.85 -5.63
CA VAL A 238 -10.74 -9.91 -4.89
C VAL A 238 -11.53 -10.25 -3.63
N ASP A 239 -11.37 -11.46 -3.10
CA ASP A 239 -11.92 -11.83 -1.80
C ASP A 239 -11.02 -11.28 -0.67
N GLY A 240 -11.52 -10.28 0.04
CA GLY A 240 -10.85 -9.66 1.17
C GLY A 240 -11.30 -10.26 2.50
N GLU A 241 -10.37 -10.44 3.43
CA GLU A 241 -10.70 -10.81 4.80
C GLU A 241 -11.37 -9.62 5.51
N ARG A 242 -12.59 -9.84 5.98
CA ARG A 242 -13.38 -8.86 6.73
C ARG A 242 -12.77 -8.67 8.11
N GLY A 243 -12.36 -7.44 8.40
CA GLY A 243 -11.93 -7.03 9.74
C GLY A 243 -13.08 -6.79 10.72
N TRP A 244 -14.32 -7.15 10.38
CA TRP A 244 -15.53 -6.82 11.16
C TRP A 244 -16.55 -7.96 11.21
N GLY A 245 -17.58 -7.77 12.03
CA GLY A 245 -18.64 -8.77 12.22
C GLY A 245 -18.05 -10.07 12.77
N LYS A 246 -18.46 -11.21 12.20
CA LYS A 246 -17.91 -12.53 12.55
C LYS A 246 -16.60 -12.86 11.80
N GLY A 247 -15.96 -11.88 11.14
CA GLY A 247 -14.84 -12.11 10.23
C GLY A 247 -15.30 -12.80 8.94
N GLY A 248 -14.41 -13.56 8.30
CA GLY A 248 -14.63 -14.28 7.04
C GLY A 248 -14.25 -13.46 5.80
N PHE A 249 -14.56 -13.96 4.61
CA PHE A 249 -14.17 -13.34 3.34
C PHE A 249 -15.38 -12.77 2.59
N SER A 250 -15.19 -11.60 1.94
CA SER A 250 -16.16 -10.94 1.06
C SER A 250 -15.45 -10.33 -0.14
N PRO A 251 -16.12 -10.22 -1.30
CA PRO A 251 -15.60 -9.47 -2.41
C PRO A 251 -15.34 -8.01 -2.02
N MET A 252 -14.19 -7.48 -2.43
CA MET A 252 -13.80 -6.08 -2.33
C MET A 252 -13.08 -5.65 -3.61
N ARG A 253 -13.14 -4.35 -3.93
CA ARG A 253 -12.33 -3.78 -5.00
C ARG A 253 -10.96 -3.42 -4.44
N PHE A 254 -9.90 -4.07 -4.90
CA PHE A 254 -8.55 -3.81 -4.42
C PHE A 254 -7.87 -2.71 -5.25
N GLN A 255 -7.43 -1.66 -4.57
CA GLN A 255 -6.88 -0.47 -5.21
C GLN A 255 -5.61 0.00 -4.50
N MET A 256 -4.69 0.59 -5.27
CA MET A 256 -3.60 1.41 -4.77
C MET A 256 -3.80 2.85 -5.21
N HIS A 257 -3.72 3.81 -4.29
CA HIS A 257 -4.02 5.22 -4.61
C HIS A 257 -3.30 6.21 -3.71
N ALA A 258 -3.19 7.46 -4.20
CA ALA A 258 -2.66 8.57 -3.41
C ALA A 258 -3.53 8.90 -2.19
N THR A 259 -2.89 9.48 -1.19
CA THR A 259 -3.54 9.88 0.07
C THR A 259 -3.73 11.39 0.10
N ASP A 260 -4.73 11.89 0.84
CA ASP A 260 -4.85 13.34 1.09
C ASP A 260 -3.54 13.88 1.69
N PRO A 261 -2.80 14.75 0.97
CA PRO A 261 -1.48 15.23 1.40
C PRO A 261 -1.57 16.10 2.65
N ASP A 262 -2.71 16.77 2.86
CA ASP A 262 -2.89 17.77 3.91
C ASP A 262 -3.36 17.13 5.22
N ARG A 263 -4.06 15.99 5.12
CA ARG A 263 -4.75 15.34 6.26
C ARG A 263 -4.18 13.98 6.63
N LEU A 264 -4.08 13.07 5.66
CA LEU A 264 -3.87 11.64 5.91
C LEU A 264 -2.47 11.15 5.53
N GLU A 265 -1.78 11.78 4.58
CA GLU A 265 -0.41 11.43 4.20
C GLU A 265 0.59 11.49 5.38
N PRO A 266 0.46 12.44 6.34
CA PRO A 266 1.26 12.42 7.56
C PRO A 266 1.08 11.19 8.45
N LEU A 267 0.01 10.40 8.25
CA LEU A 267 -0.27 9.17 8.99
C LEU A 267 0.26 7.90 8.32
N LEU A 268 0.81 7.97 7.11
CA LEU A 268 1.38 6.79 6.46
C LEU A 268 2.45 6.15 7.37
N GLY A 269 2.49 4.81 7.40
CA GLY A 269 3.27 4.00 8.32
C GLY A 269 2.43 3.24 9.37
N ILE A 270 1.10 3.35 9.32
CA ILE A 270 0.13 2.58 10.13
C ILE A 270 -1.02 2.06 9.26
N ARG A 271 -1.73 1.03 9.73
CA ARG A 271 -2.98 0.59 9.11
C ARG A 271 -4.04 1.68 9.24
N HIS A 272 -4.51 2.20 8.12
CA HIS A 272 -5.40 3.36 8.06
C HIS A 272 -6.12 3.48 6.70
N SER A 273 -6.67 2.37 6.20
CA SER A 273 -7.57 2.33 5.02
C SER A 273 -8.68 1.29 5.24
N LYS A 274 -9.68 1.25 4.34
CA LYS A 274 -10.68 0.18 4.30
C LYS A 274 -10.24 -1.10 3.60
N GLY A 275 -8.96 -1.22 3.22
CA GLY A 275 -8.43 -2.40 2.52
C GLY A 275 -7.51 -2.04 1.36
N CYS A 276 -7.56 -0.81 0.86
CA CYS A 276 -6.66 -0.29 -0.18
C CYS A 276 -5.22 -0.13 0.31
N VAL A 277 -4.28 0.03 -0.63
CA VAL A 277 -2.92 0.52 -0.36
C VAL A 277 -2.89 2.03 -0.58
N ARG A 278 -2.82 2.80 0.50
CA ARG A 278 -2.65 4.25 0.47
C ARG A 278 -1.17 4.62 0.39
N ILE A 279 -0.80 5.38 -0.63
CA ILE A 279 0.58 5.83 -0.89
C ILE A 279 0.69 7.36 -0.81
N PRO A 280 1.90 7.93 -0.61
CA PRO A 280 2.09 9.37 -0.71
C PRO A 280 1.82 9.87 -2.12
N ALA A 281 1.35 11.11 -2.24
CA ALA A 281 1.02 11.66 -3.55
C ALA A 281 2.25 11.80 -4.47
N SER A 282 3.44 12.09 -3.92
CA SER A 282 4.66 12.14 -4.73
C SER A 282 5.07 10.77 -5.28
N LEU A 283 4.79 9.69 -4.54
CA LEU A 283 5.03 8.32 -5.03
C LEU A 283 4.05 7.98 -6.15
N ASN A 284 2.78 8.37 -6.01
CA ASN A 284 1.78 8.18 -7.06
C ASN A 284 2.21 8.85 -8.38
N VAL A 285 2.62 10.12 -8.31
CA VAL A 285 3.14 10.86 -9.47
C VAL A 285 4.38 10.18 -10.06
N PHE A 286 5.31 9.70 -9.23
CA PHE A 286 6.49 8.98 -9.71
C PHE A 286 6.12 7.68 -10.46
N ILE A 287 5.22 6.85 -9.89
CA ILE A 287 4.78 5.60 -10.52
C ILE A 287 4.09 5.89 -11.86
N ASP A 288 3.24 6.92 -11.89
CA ASP A 288 2.45 7.32 -13.06
C ASP A 288 3.31 7.95 -14.17
N HIS A 289 4.19 8.89 -13.82
CA HIS A 289 5.04 9.58 -14.79
C HIS A 289 6.07 8.64 -15.42
N HIS A 290 6.57 7.65 -14.66
CA HIS A 290 7.55 6.68 -15.16
C HIS A 290 6.98 5.34 -15.59
N GLY A 291 5.65 5.17 -15.55
CA GLY A 291 4.98 3.94 -15.95
C GLY A 291 5.52 2.70 -15.23
N ILE A 292 5.83 2.80 -13.94
CA ILE A 292 6.58 1.75 -13.20
C ILE A 292 5.87 0.41 -13.26
N ILE A 293 4.54 0.40 -13.30
CA ILE A 293 3.71 -0.81 -13.42
C ILE A 293 2.77 -0.76 -14.65
N ASP A 294 3.15 -0.06 -15.71
CA ASP A 294 2.28 0.21 -16.86
C ASP A 294 2.55 -0.67 -18.10
N ALA A 295 3.16 -1.85 -17.98
CA ALA A 295 3.60 -2.59 -19.18
C ALA A 295 2.48 -2.84 -20.20
N GLU A 296 1.28 -3.23 -19.74
CA GLU A 296 0.11 -3.44 -20.62
C GLU A 296 -0.48 -2.12 -21.15
N TYR A 297 -0.45 -1.06 -20.35
CA TYR A 297 -0.86 0.28 -20.78
C TYR A 297 0.07 0.81 -21.88
N GLU A 298 1.38 0.64 -21.73
CA GLU A 298 2.36 1.07 -22.74
C GLU A 298 2.30 0.18 -23.99
N ALA A 299 2.00 -1.11 -23.88
CA ALA A 299 1.73 -1.96 -25.04
C ALA A 299 0.51 -1.50 -25.85
N LEU A 300 -0.59 -1.10 -25.18
CA LEU A 300 -1.76 -0.52 -25.85
C LEU A 300 -1.42 0.81 -26.55
N VAL A 301 -0.60 1.66 -25.92
CA VAL A 301 -0.15 2.91 -26.54
C VAL A 301 0.72 2.62 -27.76
N ALA A 302 1.66 1.69 -27.66
CA ALA A 302 2.52 1.27 -28.76
C ALA A 302 1.70 0.68 -29.93
N SER A 303 0.55 0.06 -29.64
CA SER A 303 -0.41 -0.39 -30.65
C SER A 303 -1.31 0.73 -31.21
N GLY A 304 -1.04 2.00 -30.87
CA GLY A 304 -1.75 3.18 -31.37
C GLY A 304 -3.00 3.57 -30.58
N LYS A 305 -3.26 2.98 -29.40
CA LYS A 305 -4.39 3.44 -28.57
C LYS A 305 -4.03 4.71 -27.80
N SER A 306 -5.02 5.59 -27.66
CA SER A 306 -4.95 6.73 -26.75
C SER A 306 -5.73 6.40 -25.48
N LEU A 307 -5.06 6.41 -24.33
CA LEU A 307 -5.67 6.12 -23.04
C LEU A 307 -5.72 7.41 -22.22
N TRP A 308 -6.94 7.89 -21.95
CA TRP A 308 -7.17 9.17 -21.25
C TRP A 308 -6.57 9.20 -19.84
N VAL A 309 -6.42 8.03 -19.22
CA VAL A 309 -5.85 7.89 -17.89
C VAL A 309 -4.35 8.12 -17.88
N LEU A 310 -3.64 8.03 -19.02
CA LEU A 310 -2.19 8.27 -19.07
C LEU A 310 -1.91 9.73 -19.41
N HIS A 311 -1.01 10.36 -18.66
CA HIS A 311 -0.54 11.71 -18.98
C HIS A 311 0.27 11.73 -20.28
N SER A 312 0.22 12.84 -21.01
CA SER A 312 0.92 13.00 -22.28
C SER A 312 2.41 13.28 -22.13
N ASP A 313 2.83 13.80 -20.98
CA ASP A 313 4.21 14.18 -20.68
C ASP A 313 4.99 13.09 -19.94
N ARG A 314 4.41 11.89 -19.79
CA ARG A 314 5.06 10.74 -19.15
C ARG A 314 6.37 10.34 -19.83
N GLN A 315 7.27 9.79 -19.03
CA GLN A 315 8.56 9.25 -19.42
C GLN A 315 8.65 7.79 -18.96
N PRO A 316 7.93 6.87 -19.64
CA PRO A 316 7.84 5.49 -19.21
C PRO A 316 9.21 4.83 -19.26
N THR A 317 9.50 4.07 -18.21
CA THR A 317 10.67 3.21 -18.14
C THR A 317 10.58 2.07 -19.17
N PRO A 318 11.71 1.62 -19.77
CA PRO A 318 11.71 0.42 -20.61
C PRO A 318 11.42 -0.88 -19.84
N TRP A 319 11.50 -0.85 -18.50
CA TRP A 319 11.25 -1.98 -17.60
C TRP A 319 9.89 -1.87 -16.88
N ALA A 320 8.88 -1.31 -17.56
CA ALA A 320 7.55 -1.17 -16.98
C ALA A 320 7.04 -2.55 -16.54
N GLY A 321 6.58 -2.64 -15.30
CA GLY A 321 6.09 -3.88 -14.73
C GLY A 321 4.59 -4.03 -14.79
N ARG A 322 4.10 -5.11 -14.16
CA ARG A 322 2.67 -5.40 -14.08
C ARG A 322 2.20 -5.90 -12.71
N PHE A 323 3.11 -6.09 -11.76
CA PHE A 323 2.79 -6.78 -10.53
C PHE A 323 2.93 -5.90 -9.30
N ILE A 324 1.91 -6.01 -8.45
CA ILE A 324 1.93 -5.57 -7.06
C ILE A 324 1.83 -6.81 -6.19
N VAL A 325 2.82 -7.02 -5.32
CA VAL A 325 2.89 -8.15 -4.39
C VAL A 325 2.62 -7.63 -2.98
N VAL A 326 1.69 -8.24 -2.26
CA VAL A 326 1.38 -7.89 -0.87
C VAL A 326 1.74 -9.04 0.05
N VAL A 327 2.63 -8.78 1.01
CA VAL A 327 3.10 -9.73 2.01
C VAL A 327 2.80 -9.21 3.43
N ASP A 328 2.71 -10.11 4.41
CA ASP A 328 2.81 -9.74 5.83
C ASP A 328 4.13 -10.30 6.36
N SER A 329 5.08 -9.45 6.74
CA SER A 329 6.34 -9.93 7.30
C SER A 329 6.19 -10.55 8.70
N GLU A 330 5.03 -10.40 9.31
CA GLU A 330 4.68 -10.77 10.68
C GLU A 330 5.62 -10.19 11.75
N ARG A 331 6.40 -9.16 11.39
CA ARG A 331 7.42 -8.60 12.26
C ARG A 331 6.78 -8.08 13.54
N LYS A 332 7.17 -8.63 14.70
CA LYS A 332 6.55 -8.25 15.99
C LYS A 332 7.00 -6.88 16.49
N THR A 333 8.21 -6.46 16.13
CA THR A 333 8.79 -5.18 16.52
C THR A 333 8.93 -4.26 15.33
N ARG A 334 8.50 -3.00 15.49
CA ARG A 334 8.64 -1.96 14.47
C ARG A 334 10.12 -1.65 14.21
N PRO A 335 10.60 -1.76 12.96
CA PRO A 335 11.97 -1.42 12.64
C PRO A 335 12.17 0.10 12.66
N ALA A 336 13.38 0.54 13.05
CA ALA A 336 13.70 1.96 13.13
C ALA A 336 13.58 2.70 11.79
N TRP A 337 13.78 2.00 10.67
CA TRP A 337 13.68 2.56 9.33
C TRP A 337 12.23 2.72 8.85
N SER A 338 11.24 2.14 9.53
CA SER A 338 9.80 2.39 9.29
C SER A 338 9.10 2.93 10.55
N PRO A 339 9.39 4.17 10.95
CA PRO A 339 8.83 4.76 12.16
C PRO A 339 7.32 4.98 12.01
N ALA A 340 6.59 4.84 13.12
CA ALA A 340 5.19 5.24 13.17
C ALA A 340 5.07 6.78 13.02
N PRO A 341 3.95 7.29 12.49
CA PRO A 341 3.72 8.73 12.44
C PRO A 341 3.67 9.30 13.86
N GLY A 342 4.33 10.45 14.05
CA GLY A 342 4.44 11.12 15.34
C GLY A 342 3.10 11.63 15.88
N SER A 343 3.03 11.89 17.19
CA SER A 343 1.81 12.35 17.87
C SER A 343 1.19 13.62 17.25
N LYS A 344 2.03 14.55 16.77
CA LYS A 344 1.58 15.76 16.07
C LYS A 344 0.83 15.47 14.77
N ALA A 345 1.21 14.43 14.03
CA ALA A 345 0.51 14.03 12.82
C ALA A 345 -0.87 13.46 13.17
N ARG A 346 -0.94 12.60 14.20
CA ARG A 346 -2.19 12.02 14.71
C ARG A 346 -3.17 13.06 15.23
N ALA A 347 -2.67 14.11 15.89
CA ALA A 347 -3.51 15.20 16.40
C ALA A 347 -4.17 16.06 15.30
N LYS A 348 -3.69 16.00 14.06
CA LYS A 348 -4.25 16.77 12.92
C LYS A 348 -5.38 16.04 12.20
N VAL A 349 -5.64 14.79 12.55
CA VAL A 349 -6.74 14.01 11.99
C VAL A 349 -8.04 14.54 12.56
N PRO A 350 -8.99 15.00 11.71
CA PRO A 350 -10.31 15.41 12.19
C PRO A 350 -10.99 14.27 12.97
N ALA A 351 -11.88 14.60 13.90
CA ALA A 351 -12.71 13.59 14.56
C ALA A 351 -13.52 12.83 13.50
N GLY A 352 -13.44 11.49 13.50
CA GLY A 352 -14.04 10.63 12.46
C GLY A 352 -13.28 10.59 11.13
N GLY A 353 -12.20 11.36 10.98
CA GLY A 353 -11.31 11.34 9.82
C GLY A 353 -10.50 10.03 9.70
N ASP A 354 -10.47 9.25 10.76
CA ASP A 354 -9.87 7.92 10.79
C ASP A 354 -10.76 6.83 10.16
N LYS A 355 -12.05 7.14 9.99
CA LYS A 355 -13.06 6.31 9.30
C LYS A 355 -13.39 6.84 7.91
N ALA A 356 -12.79 7.97 7.54
CA ALA A 356 -13.09 8.69 6.32
C ALA A 356 -12.25 8.11 5.19
N ASP A 357 -12.94 7.51 4.22
CA ASP A 357 -12.41 7.26 2.89
C ASP A 357 -12.94 8.30 1.91
#